data_AF-A0A958ZKC4-F1
#
_entry.id   AF-A0A958ZKC4-F1
#
_cell.length_a   1.000
_cell.length_b   1.000
_cell.length_c   1.000
_cell.angle_alpha   90.00
_cell.angle_beta   90.00
_cell.angle_gamma   90.00
#
_symmetry.space_group_name_H-M   'P 1'
#
loop_
_entity.id
_entity.type
_entity.pdbx_description
1 polymer ?
#
loop_
_entity_poly.entity_id
_entity_poly.type
_entity_poly.pdbx_seq_one_letter_code
_entity_poly.pdbx_strand_id
1 'polypeptide(L)'
;TAFYKQFIKPEVIVMGESKSLGTAKYIHGKYGNGQWTFYGGHDPEDYQHLVGDPPTDLDLHPNSAGYRLILNNVLFPAAKKKKQKT
;
A
#
# COMPACT_ATOMS: atom_id res chain seq x y z
N THR A 1 -9.90 6.17 3.75
CA THR A 1 -9.14 6.12 5.03
C THR A 1 -7.81 6.88 4.90
N ALA A 2 -7.41 7.69 5.90
CA ALA A 2 -6.16 8.48 5.90
C ALA A 2 -5.74 8.89 7.33
N PHE A 3 -4.48 9.32 7.53
CA PHE A 3 -3.97 9.89 8.79
C PHE A 3 -3.77 11.40 8.68
N TYR A 4 -4.05 12.17 9.74
CA TYR A 4 -3.67 13.59 9.80
C TYR A 4 -2.16 13.75 9.98
N LYS A 5 -1.53 14.61 9.17
CA LYS A 5 -0.07 14.79 9.14
C LYS A 5 0.53 15.19 10.48
N GLN A 6 -0.19 16.01 11.26
CA GLN A 6 0.29 16.47 12.57
C GLN A 6 0.50 15.35 13.60
N PHE A 7 -0.12 14.18 13.40
CA PHE A 7 0.04 13.01 14.27
C PHE A 7 1.02 11.97 13.71
N ILE A 8 1.59 12.23 12.54
CA ILE A 8 2.58 11.34 11.92
C ILE A 8 3.95 11.67 12.52
N LYS A 9 4.64 10.63 13.01
CA LYS A 9 5.97 10.82 13.61
C LYS A 9 6.99 11.29 12.56
N PRO A 10 7.98 12.11 12.93
CA PRO A 10 8.94 12.69 11.98
C PRO A 10 9.75 11.66 11.18
N GLU A 11 10.02 10.48 11.74
CA GLU A 11 10.78 9.41 11.09
C GLU A 11 9.98 8.66 10.01
N VAL A 12 8.67 8.90 9.91
CA VAL A 12 7.81 8.26 8.91
C VAL A 12 7.95 8.99 7.58
N ILE A 13 8.20 8.23 6.52
CA ILE A 13 8.30 8.74 5.17
C ILE A 13 6.89 8.89 4.59
N VAL A 14 6.53 10.12 4.20
CA VAL A 14 5.27 10.42 3.52
C VAL A 14 5.49 10.35 2.01
N MET A 15 4.81 9.40 1.35
CA MET A 15 4.91 9.18 -0.10
C MET A 15 3.67 9.65 -0.86
N GLY A 16 2.54 9.86 -0.18
CA GLY A 16 1.30 10.35 -0.79
C GLY A 16 0.42 11.08 0.21
N GLU A 17 0.11 12.33 -0.08
CA GLU A 17 -0.62 13.24 0.79
C GLU A 17 -1.71 14.02 0.06
N SER A 18 -2.71 14.46 0.82
CA SER A 18 -3.64 15.51 0.42
C SER A 18 -3.31 16.78 1.20
N LYS A 19 -2.70 17.74 0.51
CA LYS A 19 -2.29 19.03 1.11
C LYS A 19 -3.49 19.84 1.61
N SER A 20 -4.57 19.89 0.83
CA SER A 20 -5.80 20.60 1.19
C SER A 20 -6.45 20.05 2.46
N LEU A 21 -6.37 18.74 2.68
CA LEU A 21 -6.93 18.08 3.85
C LEU A 21 -5.93 17.91 5.00
N GLY A 22 -4.64 18.23 4.78
CA GLY A 22 -3.59 17.99 5.77
C GLY A 22 -3.42 16.51 6.16
N THR A 23 -3.70 15.58 5.24
CA THR A 23 -3.67 14.13 5.51
C THR A 23 -2.67 13.38 4.63
N ALA A 24 -2.19 12.23 5.10
CA ALA A 24 -1.40 11.29 4.33
C ALA A 24 -2.16 9.97 4.12
N LYS A 25 -2.12 9.46 2.90
CA LYS A 25 -2.72 8.17 2.50
C LYS A 25 -1.67 7.11 2.17
N TYR A 26 -0.44 7.52 1.88
CA TYR A 26 0.64 6.59 1.58
C TYR A 26 1.86 6.96 2.42
N ILE A 27 2.15 6.14 3.43
CA ILE A 27 3.26 6.36 4.36
C ILE A 27 4.02 5.05 4.60
N HIS A 28 5.31 5.16 4.89
CA HIS A 28 6.21 4.04 5.10
C HIS A 28 7.18 4.32 6.23
N GLY A 29 7.58 3.27 6.94
CA GLY A 29 8.55 3.36 8.00
C GLY A 29 9.23 2.03 8.29
N LYS A 30 10.18 2.08 9.22
CA LYS A 30 10.86 0.90 9.75
C LYS A 30 10.36 0.63 11.16
N TYR A 31 10.32 -0.64 11.54
CA TYR A 31 10.05 -1.05 12.92
C TYR A 31 10.81 -2.34 13.23
N GLY A 32 11.70 -2.29 14.23
CA GLY A 32 12.62 -3.38 14.52
C GLY A 32 13.48 -3.74 13.31
N ASN A 33 13.52 -5.03 12.96
CA ASN A 33 14.24 -5.54 11.79
C ASN A 33 13.40 -5.54 10.50
N GLY A 34 12.20 -4.95 10.54
CA GLY A 34 11.25 -4.94 9.44
C GLY A 34 10.92 -3.54 8.94
N GLN A 35 10.14 -3.50 7.88
CA GLN A 35 9.54 -2.30 7.34
C GLN A 35 8.02 -2.45 7.29
N TRP A 36 7.30 -1.34 7.32
CA TRP A 36 5.86 -1.30 7.24
C TRP A 36 5.42 -0.19 6.30
N THR A 37 4.26 -0.38 5.69
CA THR A 37 3.65 0.58 4.79
C THR A 37 2.16 0.64 5.09
N PHE A 38 1.62 1.84 5.20
CA PHE A 38 0.19 2.09 5.15
C PHE A 38 -0.16 2.72 3.81
N TYR A 39 -1.07 2.08 3.08
CA TYR A 39 -1.64 2.60 1.84
C TYR A 39 -3.15 2.58 1.94
N GLY A 40 -3.74 3.75 2.14
CA GLY A 40 -5.17 3.94 2.35
C GLY A 40 -5.94 4.03 1.03
N GLY A 41 -6.98 3.22 0.90
CA GLY A 41 -7.84 3.14 -0.29
C GLY A 41 -8.66 1.86 -0.25
N HIS A 42 -9.61 1.73 -1.19
CA HIS A 42 -10.26 0.46 -1.49
C HIS A 42 -9.49 -0.24 -2.61
N ASP A 43 -9.95 -1.43 -3.00
CA ASP A 43 -9.42 -2.15 -4.16
C ASP A 43 -9.39 -1.19 -5.37
N PRO A 44 -8.24 -1.04 -6.05
CA PRO A 44 -8.11 -0.12 -7.18
C PRO A 44 -8.93 -0.53 -8.42
N GLU A 45 -9.30 -1.79 -8.54
CA GLU A 45 -10.10 -2.31 -9.65
C GLU A 45 -11.53 -2.66 -9.23
N ASP A 46 -11.82 -2.66 -7.94
CA ASP A 46 -13.16 -2.84 -7.37
C ASP A 46 -13.50 -1.73 -6.35
N TYR A 47 -13.95 -0.58 -6.87
CA TYR A 47 -14.31 0.58 -6.05
C TYR A 47 -15.61 0.39 -5.25
N GLN A 48 -16.51 -0.51 -5.67
CA GLN A 48 -17.81 -0.70 -5.04
C GLN A 48 -17.74 -1.72 -3.89
N HIS A 49 -16.92 -2.77 -4.05
CA HIS A 49 -16.64 -3.83 -3.09
C HIS A 49 -17.83 -4.18 -2.19
N LEU A 50 -18.83 -4.82 -2.80
CA LEU A 50 -20.07 -5.17 -2.14
C LEU A 50 -19.85 -6.35 -1.18
N VAL A 51 -20.63 -6.37 -0.10
CA VAL A 51 -20.60 -7.47 0.85
C VAL A 51 -21.07 -8.75 0.15
N GLY A 52 -20.17 -9.72 0.02
CA GLY A 52 -20.43 -11.01 -0.64
C GLY A 52 -19.77 -11.15 -2.01
N ASP A 53 -19.07 -10.13 -2.50
CA ASP A 53 -18.28 -10.24 -3.73
C ASP A 53 -17.22 -11.35 -3.58
N PRO A 54 -16.94 -12.10 -4.67
CA PRO A 54 -15.88 -13.08 -4.67
C PRO A 54 -14.53 -12.42 -4.35
N PRO A 55 -13.55 -13.16 -3.82
CA PRO A 55 -12.21 -12.64 -3.64
C PRO A 55 -11.66 -12.09 -4.96
N THR A 56 -10.95 -10.96 -4.87
CA THR A 56 -10.25 -10.36 -6.00
C THR A 56 -9.36 -11.39 -6.70
N ASP A 57 -9.60 -11.60 -7.99
CA ASP A 57 -8.75 -12.42 -8.85
C ASP A 57 -7.78 -11.54 -9.64
N LEU A 58 -6.51 -11.56 -9.23
CA LEU A 58 -5.46 -10.75 -9.83
C LEU A 58 -5.17 -11.13 -11.29
N ASP A 59 -5.48 -12.37 -11.69
CA ASP A 59 -5.27 -12.83 -13.07
C ASP A 59 -6.19 -12.10 -14.06
N LEU A 60 -7.30 -11.52 -13.58
CA LEU A 60 -8.20 -10.67 -14.36
C LEU A 60 -7.64 -9.27 -14.62
N HIS A 61 -6.58 -8.87 -13.88
CA HIS A 61 -6.03 -7.51 -13.91
C HIS A 61 -4.51 -7.46 -14.19
N PRO A 62 -4.01 -8.14 -15.24
CA PRO A 62 -2.58 -8.28 -15.49
C PRO A 62 -1.87 -6.94 -15.76
N ASN A 63 -2.63 -5.91 -16.17
CA ASN A 63 -2.14 -4.59 -16.52
C ASN A 63 -2.65 -3.45 -15.63
N SER A 64 -3.27 -3.76 -14.49
CA SER A 64 -3.75 -2.74 -13.57
C SER A 64 -2.61 -1.84 -13.07
N ALA A 65 -2.76 -0.54 -13.29
CA ALA A 65 -1.82 0.44 -12.75
C ALA A 65 -1.89 0.50 -11.22
N GLY A 66 -3.09 0.34 -10.66
CA GLY A 66 -3.32 0.35 -9.21
C GLY A 66 -2.65 -0.84 -8.52
N TYR A 67 -2.85 -2.06 -9.01
CA TYR A 67 -2.17 -3.23 -8.46
C TYR A 67 -0.66 -3.19 -8.69
N ARG A 68 -0.16 -2.73 -9.84
CA ARG A 68 1.29 -2.59 -10.04
C ARG A 68 1.92 -1.66 -9.01
N LEU A 69 1.24 -0.57 -8.64
CA LEU A 69 1.74 0.33 -7.60
C LEU A 69 1.87 -0.40 -6.26
N ILE A 70 0.86 -1.16 -5.86
CA ILE A 70 0.83 -1.90 -4.59
C ILE A 70 1.88 -3.03 -4.60
N LEU A 71 1.88 -3.87 -5.64
CA LEU A 71 2.76 -5.02 -5.74
C LEU A 71 4.24 -4.60 -5.76
N ASN A 72 4.60 -3.66 -6.62
CA ASN A 72 6.00 -3.29 -6.83
C ASN A 72 6.58 -2.45 -5.70
N ASN A 73 5.79 -1.58 -5.08
CA ASN A 73 6.30 -0.64 -4.08
C ASN A 73 6.00 -1.04 -2.64
N VAL A 74 4.99 -1.89 -2.41
CA VAL A 74 4.56 -2.28 -1.06
C VAL A 74 4.89 -3.74 -0.78
N LEU A 75 4.37 -4.67 -1.59
CA LEU A 75 4.41 -6.09 -1.25
C LEU A 75 5.74 -6.77 -1.60
N PHE A 76 6.26 -6.59 -2.81
CA PHE A 76 7.52 -7.21 -3.21
C PHE A 76 8.74 -6.72 -2.41
N PRO A 77 8.85 -5.42 -2.06
CA PRO A 77 9.91 -4.95 -1.17
C PRO A 77 9.82 -5.54 0.24
N ALA A 78 8.60 -5.85 0.72
CA ALA A 78 8.38 -6.47 2.02
C ALA A 78 8.60 -7.99 2.02
N ALA A 79 8.59 -8.63 0.85
CA ALA A 79 8.76 -10.07 0.71
C ALA A 79 10.21 -10.50 0.94
N LYS A 80 10.42 -11.51 1.77
CA LYS A 80 11.74 -12.12 1.96
C LYS A 80 12.15 -12.86 0.68
N LYS A 81 13.22 -12.40 0.02
CA LYS A 81 13.76 -13.08 -1.15
C LYS A 81 14.17 -14.51 -0.78
N LYS A 82 13.70 -15.50 -1.54
CA LYS A 82 14.20 -16.88 -1.45
C LYS A 82 15.67 -16.89 -1.86
N LYS A 83 16.52 -17.57 -1.09
CA LYS A 83 17.92 -17.80 -1.50
C LYS A 83 17.90 -18.57 -2.81
N GLN A 84 18.59 -18.07 -3.83
CA GLN A 84 18.77 -18.82 -5.07
C GLN A 84 19.58 -20.08 -4.75
N LYS A 85 19.14 -21.23 -5.26
CA LYS A 85 19.95 -22.44 -5.24
C LYS A 85 20.99 -22.28 -6.35
N THR A 86 22.24 -22.08 -5.97
CA THR A 86 23.41 -22.24 -6.86
C THR A 86 23.79 -23.70 -6.92
#